data_AF-A0A2E1UYD9-F1
#
_entry.id   AF-A0A2E1UYD9-F1
#
_cell.length_a   1.000
_cell.length_b   1.000
_cell.length_c   1.000
_cell.angle_alpha   90.00
_cell.angle_beta   90.00
_cell.angle_gamma   90.00
#
_symmetry.space_group_name_H-M   'P 1'
#
loop_
_entity.id
_entity.type
_entity.pdbx_description
1 polymer ?
#
loop_
_entity_poly.entity_id
_entity_poly.type
_entity_poly.pdbx_seq_one_letter_code
_entity_poly.pdbx_strand_id
1 'polypeptide(L)'
;MGKEKYYFDSETLSYKKVVRSRTLQVSNFIFFLLSAMVFGIFSLFVLLNSEFISTPKEIIQSRELDNYELQFNLLNLKLNQVESVLENIQERDNNIYRVYFEASPIPIELRKAGFGGINRYSDLEGYDNSELIINTSKRLDILTKQLVLQSRSLDEIEYLANNKVDLLDAIPSIQPIRNKDLKRLASGYGYRIDPFTKKPRMHKGMDFTASSGTPIFATGKGIVKRADNRASGYGKHIRIDHGFGYVSLYAHLSKYNVKRGQKVKRGDIIGFVGNSGRSAGPHLHYEIIKDGSKINPLNFYYGNLTSEEFDKLLNIANQENQSLD
;
A
#
# COMPACT_ATOMS: atom_id res chain seq x y z
N MET A 1 63.39 -28.20 -74.02
CA MET A 1 62.50 -29.10 -74.80
C MET A 1 61.66 -29.91 -73.81
N GLY A 2 60.34 -29.81 -73.86
CA GLY A 2 59.45 -30.51 -72.93
C GLY A 2 59.40 -32.02 -73.21
N LYS A 3 59.45 -32.86 -72.17
CA LYS A 3 59.32 -34.32 -72.30
C LYS A 3 57.94 -34.67 -72.86
N GLU A 4 57.89 -35.11 -74.11
CA GLU A 4 56.66 -35.54 -74.75
C GLU A 4 56.24 -36.92 -74.23
N LYS A 5 54.99 -37.06 -73.81
CA LYS A 5 54.45 -38.32 -73.25
C LYS A 5 53.73 -39.09 -74.35
N TYR A 6 54.04 -40.38 -74.46
CA TYR A 6 53.45 -41.32 -75.39
C TYR A 6 52.77 -42.43 -74.61
N TYR A 7 51.65 -42.95 -75.10
CA TYR A 7 51.05 -44.18 -74.59
C TYR A 7 51.09 -45.25 -75.68
N PHE A 8 51.27 -46.50 -75.29
CA PHE A 8 51.26 -47.62 -76.21
C PHE A 8 49.81 -48.01 -76.50
N ASP A 9 49.41 -47.90 -77.76
CA ASP A 9 48.11 -48.34 -78.22
C ASP A 9 48.20 -49.81 -78.65
N SER A 10 47.56 -50.69 -77.87
CA SER A 10 47.60 -52.15 -78.06
C SER A 10 46.94 -52.62 -79.35
N GLU A 11 46.07 -51.81 -79.96
CA GLU A 11 45.37 -52.17 -81.20
C GLU A 11 46.17 -51.80 -82.45
N THR A 12 46.96 -50.72 -82.39
CA THR A 12 47.79 -50.28 -83.52
C THR A 12 49.28 -50.57 -83.33
N LEU A 13 49.65 -51.23 -82.22
CA LEU A 13 51.02 -51.57 -81.82
C LEU A 13 52.01 -50.39 -81.95
N SER A 14 51.53 -49.18 -81.72
CA SER A 14 52.30 -47.96 -81.94
C SER A 14 52.22 -47.01 -80.75
N TYR A 15 53.31 -46.28 -80.51
CA TYR A 15 53.37 -45.25 -79.48
C TYR A 15 52.72 -43.97 -80.02
N LYS A 16 51.49 -43.68 -79.59
CA LYS A 16 50.78 -42.46 -79.97
C LYS A 16 51.12 -41.34 -78.99
N LYS A 17 51.39 -40.15 -79.53
CA LYS A 17 51.66 -38.94 -78.75
C LYS A 17 50.38 -38.54 -78.01
N VAL A 18 50.49 -38.31 -76.70
CA VAL A 18 49.35 -37.81 -75.90
C VAL A 18 49.09 -36.36 -76.28
N VAL A 19 48.19 -36.13 -77.23
CA VAL A 19 47.73 -34.78 -77.59
C VAL A 19 46.70 -34.36 -76.54
N ARG A 20 47.14 -33.59 -75.53
CA ARG A 20 46.21 -33.01 -74.57
C ARG A 20 45.45 -31.89 -75.25
N SER A 21 44.16 -32.08 -75.50
CA SER A 21 43.32 -31.00 -76.02
C SER A 21 43.30 -29.85 -75.02
N ARG A 22 43.65 -28.63 -75.48
CA ARG A 22 43.61 -27.43 -74.63
C ARG A 22 42.20 -27.20 -74.07
N THR A 23 41.15 -27.55 -74.81
CA THR A 23 39.76 -27.44 -74.35
C THR A 23 39.45 -28.38 -73.19
N LEU A 24 39.98 -29.60 -73.22
CA LEU A 24 39.79 -30.58 -72.13
C LEU A 24 40.54 -30.17 -70.86
N GLN A 25 41.75 -29.62 -70.99
CA GLN A 25 42.50 -29.11 -69.85
C GLN A 25 41.80 -27.92 -69.18
N VAL A 26 41.27 -26.99 -69.98
CA VAL A 26 40.49 -25.84 -69.49
C VAL A 26 39.19 -26.33 -68.82
N SER A 27 38.48 -27.28 -69.42
CA SER A 27 37.26 -27.87 -68.85
C SER A 27 37.52 -28.53 -67.49
N ASN A 28 38.54 -29.39 -67.39
CA ASN A 28 38.90 -30.04 -66.13
C ASN A 28 39.30 -29.03 -65.04
N PHE A 29 39.99 -27.95 -65.43
CA PHE A 29 40.33 -26.87 -64.51
C PHE A 29 39.09 -26.11 -64.01
N ILE A 30 38.12 -25.86 -64.89
CA ILE A 30 36.83 -25.25 -64.53
C ILE A 30 36.04 -26.19 -63.60
N PHE A 31 35.97 -27.48 -63.89
CA PHE A 31 35.31 -28.47 -63.02
C PHE A 31 35.99 -28.57 -61.65
N PHE A 32 37.32 -28.52 -61.59
CA PHE A 32 38.05 -28.46 -60.32
C PHE A 32 37.71 -27.19 -59.53
N LEU A 33 37.67 -26.02 -60.17
CA LEU A 33 37.28 -24.77 -59.52
C LEU A 33 35.83 -24.82 -59.00
N LEU A 34 34.89 -25.34 -59.80
CA LEU A 34 33.50 -25.48 -59.40
C LEU A 34 33.33 -26.44 -58.22
N SER A 35 34.00 -27.60 -58.26
CA SER A 35 33.96 -28.57 -57.15
C SER A 35 34.61 -28.04 -55.87
N ALA A 36 35.74 -27.33 -55.97
CA ALA A 36 36.37 -26.65 -54.84
C ALA A 36 35.47 -25.56 -54.26
N MET A 37 34.76 -24.82 -55.11
CA MET A 37 33.79 -23.80 -54.68
C MET A 37 32.59 -24.42 -53.97
N VAL A 38 32.00 -25.49 -54.53
CA VAL A 38 30.89 -26.23 -53.89
C VAL A 38 31.33 -26.81 -52.55
N PHE A 39 32.51 -27.40 -52.47
CA PHE A 39 33.06 -27.93 -51.22
C PHE A 39 33.30 -26.82 -50.19
N GLY A 40 33.83 -25.67 -50.63
CA GLY A 40 34.03 -24.50 -49.76
C GLY A 40 32.71 -23.95 -49.22
N ILE A 41 31.67 -23.85 -50.05
CA ILE A 41 30.33 -23.42 -49.64
C ILE A 41 29.74 -24.43 -48.65
N PHE A 42 29.85 -25.73 -48.93
CA PHE A 42 29.36 -26.78 -48.05
C PHE A 42 30.09 -26.77 -46.70
N SER A 43 31.42 -26.65 -46.71
CA SER A 43 32.21 -26.58 -45.47
C SER A 43 31.89 -25.32 -44.67
N LEU A 44 31.67 -24.17 -45.32
CA LEU A 44 31.25 -22.95 -44.66
C LEU A 44 29.84 -23.10 -44.07
N PHE A 45 28.92 -23.70 -44.81
CA PHE A 45 27.57 -23.98 -44.33
C PHE A 45 27.60 -24.88 -43.09
N VAL A 46 28.41 -25.94 -43.11
CA VAL A 46 28.62 -26.81 -41.94
C VAL A 46 29.19 -26.02 -40.77
N LEU A 47 30.22 -25.19 -40.99
CA LEU A 47 30.82 -24.38 -39.91
C LEU A 47 29.83 -23.37 -39.30
N LEU A 48 29.02 -22.70 -40.11
CA LEU A 48 28.06 -21.70 -39.64
C LEU A 48 26.87 -22.32 -38.89
N ASN A 49 26.55 -23.59 -39.14
CA ASN A 49 25.42 -24.29 -38.52
C ASN A 49 25.86 -25.38 -37.52
N SER A 50 27.16 -25.49 -37.27
CA SER A 50 27.74 -26.51 -36.38
C SER A 50 27.92 -25.94 -34.98
N GLU A 51 27.21 -26.52 -34.01
CA GLU A 51 27.44 -26.23 -32.58
C GLU A 51 28.79 -26.76 -32.05
N PHE A 52 29.52 -27.57 -32.83
CA PHE A 52 30.76 -28.21 -32.39
C PHE A 52 32.02 -27.33 -32.48
N ILE A 53 31.99 -26.22 -33.22
CA ILE A 53 33.15 -25.37 -33.49
C ILE A 53 32.77 -23.91 -33.22
N SER A 54 32.92 -23.48 -31.97
CA SER A 54 32.69 -22.08 -31.58
C SER A 54 33.93 -21.23 -31.84
N THR A 55 33.71 -19.99 -32.29
CA THR A 55 34.82 -19.03 -32.42
C THR A 55 35.28 -18.53 -31.04
N PRO A 56 36.55 -18.10 -30.86
CA PRO A 56 37.01 -17.51 -29.60
C PRO A 56 36.15 -16.33 -29.14
N LYS A 57 35.58 -15.58 -30.08
CA LYS A 57 34.68 -14.45 -29.81
C LYS A 57 33.34 -14.92 -29.22
N GLU A 58 32.73 -15.96 -29.79
CA GLU A 58 31.49 -16.55 -29.25
C GLU A 58 31.68 -17.08 -27.83
N ILE A 59 32.82 -17.74 -27.56
CA ILE A 59 33.13 -18.25 -26.21
C ILE A 59 33.25 -17.10 -25.21
N ILE A 60 33.91 -16.00 -25.59
CA ILE A 60 34.02 -14.81 -24.74
C ILE A 60 32.64 -14.19 -24.51
N GLN A 61 31.83 -14.04 -25.56
CA GLN A 61 30.48 -13.47 -25.46
C GLN A 61 29.55 -14.33 -24.58
N SER A 62 29.59 -15.65 -24.72
CA SER A 62 28.83 -16.57 -23.88
C SER A 62 29.24 -16.43 -22.41
N ARG A 63 30.55 -16.37 -22.11
CA ARG A 63 31.03 -16.13 -20.74
C ARG A 63 30.62 -14.77 -20.19
N GLU A 64 30.58 -13.73 -21.02
CA GLU A 64 30.09 -12.42 -20.62
C GLU A 64 28.59 -12.46 -20.28
N LEU A 65 27.77 -13.14 -21.09
CA LEU A 65 26.36 -13.35 -20.81
C LEU A 65 26.13 -14.09 -19.49
N ASP A 66 26.86 -15.19 -19.25
CA ASP A 66 26.80 -15.95 -17.99
C ASP A 66 27.15 -15.06 -16.78
N ASN A 67 28.14 -14.18 -16.93
CA ASN A 67 28.54 -13.24 -15.89
C ASN A 67 27.45 -12.19 -15.64
N TYR A 68 26.82 -11.64 -16.69
CA TYR A 68 25.69 -10.73 -16.52
C TYR A 68 24.50 -11.39 -15.83
N GLU A 69 24.18 -12.63 -16.18
CA GLU A 69 23.12 -13.39 -15.50
C GLU A 69 23.42 -13.57 -14.02
N LEU A 70 24.66 -13.94 -13.66
CA LEU A 70 25.09 -14.04 -12.27
C LEU A 70 24.98 -12.71 -11.52
N GLN A 71 25.37 -11.59 -12.15
CA GLN A 71 25.23 -10.26 -11.56
C GLN A 71 23.76 -9.87 -11.34
N PHE A 72 22.87 -10.18 -12.29
CA PHE A 72 21.44 -9.97 -12.13
C PHE A 72 20.84 -10.82 -11.00
N ASN A 73 21.28 -12.07 -10.86
CA ASN A 73 20.87 -12.93 -9.76
C ASN A 73 21.31 -12.37 -8.40
N LEU A 74 22.55 -11.88 -8.29
CA LEU A 74 23.03 -11.21 -7.08
C LEU A 74 22.27 -9.91 -6.78
N LEU A 75 21.91 -9.14 -7.81
CA LEU A 75 21.09 -7.94 -7.66
C LEU A 75 19.70 -8.28 -7.14
N ASN A 76 19.07 -9.33 -7.68
CA ASN A 76 17.78 -9.82 -7.20
C ASN A 76 17.83 -10.28 -5.74
N LEU A 77 18.90 -10.95 -5.32
CA LEU A 77 19.09 -11.30 -3.91
C LEU A 77 19.20 -10.07 -3.00
N LYS A 78 19.92 -9.02 -3.44
CA LYS A 78 19.96 -7.74 -2.70
C LYS A 78 18.60 -7.06 -2.66
N LEU A 79 17.84 -7.09 -3.75
CA LEU A 79 16.47 -6.57 -3.78
C LEU A 79 15.57 -7.29 -2.78
N ASN A 80 15.65 -8.63 -2.69
CA ASN A 80 14.92 -9.40 -1.68
C ASN A 80 15.27 -8.93 -0.25
N GLN A 81 16.56 -8.66 0.03
CA GLN A 81 16.99 -8.17 1.33
C GLN A 81 16.41 -6.79 1.64
N VAL A 82 16.45 -5.85 0.67
CA VAL A 82 15.90 -4.50 0.85
C VAL A 82 14.38 -4.54 1.02
N GLU A 83 13.68 -5.37 0.26
CA GLU A 83 12.23 -5.59 0.42
C GLU A 83 11.91 -6.11 1.82
N SER A 84 12.67 -7.09 2.33
CA SER A 84 12.48 -7.62 3.69
C SER A 84 12.77 -6.56 4.77
N VAL A 85 13.81 -5.75 4.63
CA VAL A 85 14.10 -4.66 5.58
C VAL A 85 12.97 -3.63 5.56
N LEU A 86 12.48 -3.26 4.38
CA LEU A 86 11.38 -2.32 4.25
C LEU A 86 10.09 -2.85 4.86
N GLU A 87 9.79 -4.14 4.66
CA GLU A 87 8.64 -4.80 5.28
C GLU A 87 8.71 -4.76 6.81
N ASN A 88 9.88 -5.08 7.39
CA ASN A 88 10.11 -4.97 8.83
C ASN A 88 9.92 -3.53 9.36
N ILE A 89 10.35 -2.52 8.60
CA ILE A 89 10.15 -1.10 8.96
C ILE A 89 8.66 -0.75 8.89
N GLN A 90 7.96 -1.16 7.83
CA GLN A 90 6.52 -0.94 7.65
C GLN A 90 5.69 -1.60 8.75
N GLU A 91 6.09 -2.81 9.16
CA GLU A 91 5.46 -3.53 10.26
C GLU A 91 5.69 -2.81 11.59
N ARG A 92 6.93 -2.41 11.89
CA ARG A 92 7.26 -1.64 13.09
C ARG A 92 6.52 -0.31 13.13
N ASP A 93 6.40 0.36 12.00
CA ASP A 93 5.65 1.60 11.88
C ASP A 93 4.16 1.41 12.20
N ASN A 94 3.51 0.42 11.60
CA ASN A 94 2.10 0.13 11.88
C ASN A 94 1.85 -0.37 13.31
N ASN A 95 2.72 -1.25 13.83
CA ASN A 95 2.46 -1.99 15.07
C ASN A 95 3.04 -1.31 16.32
N ILE A 96 4.06 -0.45 16.17
CA ILE A 96 4.71 0.22 17.30
C ILE A 96 4.47 1.72 17.24
N TYR A 97 4.96 2.41 16.20
CA TYR A 97 4.94 3.87 16.18
C TYR A 97 3.52 4.42 16.05
N ARG A 98 2.76 3.94 15.06
CA ARG A 98 1.38 4.38 14.85
C ARG A 98 0.47 4.02 16.02
N VAL A 99 0.65 2.87 16.65
CA VAL A 99 -0.08 2.51 17.88
C VAL A 99 0.26 3.47 19.02
N TYR A 100 1.54 3.75 19.27
CA TYR A 100 1.99 4.62 20.35
C TYR A 100 1.50 6.08 20.20
N PHE A 101 1.37 6.56 18.97
CA PHE A 101 0.87 7.90 18.66
C PHE A 101 -0.61 7.93 18.26
N GLU A 102 -1.32 6.81 18.39
CA GLU A 102 -2.74 6.65 18.01
C GLU A 102 -3.03 7.12 16.56
N ALA A 103 -2.09 6.89 15.65
CA ALA A 103 -2.24 7.17 14.23
C ALA A 103 -2.84 5.96 13.51
N SER A 104 -3.62 6.21 12.45
CA SER A 104 -4.19 5.12 11.64
C SER A 104 -3.09 4.32 10.93
N PRO A 105 -3.16 2.98 10.89
CA PRO A 105 -2.20 2.17 10.14
C PRO A 105 -2.30 2.44 8.65
N ILE A 106 -1.19 2.36 7.91
CA ILE A 106 -1.21 2.43 6.45
C ILE A 106 -1.53 1.01 5.93
N PRO A 107 -2.62 0.83 5.16
CA PRO A 107 -2.98 -0.44 4.53
C PRO A 107 -1.95 -0.89 3.50
N ILE A 108 -1.78 -2.20 3.36
CA ILE A 108 -0.84 -2.80 2.40
C ILE A 108 -1.23 -2.47 0.95
N GLU A 109 -2.52 -2.31 0.67
CA GLU A 109 -3.06 -1.94 -0.63
C GLU A 109 -2.60 -0.54 -1.02
N LEU A 110 -2.55 0.39 -0.07
CA LEU A 110 -2.02 1.74 -0.32
C LEU A 110 -0.52 1.72 -0.56
N ARG A 111 0.22 0.85 0.14
CA ARG A 111 1.67 0.67 -0.07
C ARG A 111 1.99 0.06 -1.43
N LYS A 112 1.18 -0.88 -1.90
CA LYS A 112 1.35 -1.57 -3.19
C LYS A 112 0.55 -0.94 -4.34
N ALA A 113 -0.20 0.14 -4.09
CA ALA A 113 -0.99 0.78 -5.13
C ALA A 113 -0.10 1.29 -6.27
N GLY A 114 -0.53 1.15 -7.53
CA GLY A 114 0.27 1.41 -8.75
C GLY A 114 0.73 0.08 -9.35
N PHE A 115 0.66 -0.21 -10.64
CA PHE A 115 0.98 0.55 -11.86
C PHE A 115 -0.02 0.17 -12.97
N GLY A 116 -1.26 0.66 -12.91
CA GLY A 116 -2.28 0.33 -13.91
C GLY A 116 -2.22 1.22 -15.16
N GLY A 117 -2.58 0.65 -16.32
CA GLY A 117 -3.08 1.43 -17.47
C GLY A 117 -2.10 1.71 -18.62
N ILE A 118 -0.79 1.55 -18.45
CA ILE A 118 0.20 1.75 -19.52
C ILE A 118 1.31 0.70 -19.38
N ASN A 119 1.69 0.04 -20.49
CA ASN A 119 2.86 -0.83 -20.51
C ASN A 119 4.13 0.04 -20.47
N ARG A 120 4.67 0.28 -19.27
CA ARG A 120 5.88 1.09 -19.06
C ARG A 120 7.18 0.39 -19.48
N TYR A 121 7.08 -0.90 -19.81
CA TYR A 121 8.23 -1.75 -20.06
C TYR A 121 8.28 -2.22 -21.52
N SER A 122 7.52 -1.59 -22.41
CA SER A 122 7.49 -1.91 -23.85
C SER A 122 8.89 -1.90 -24.47
N ASP A 123 9.74 -0.98 -24.03
CA ASP A 123 11.09 -0.79 -24.58
C ASP A 123 12.05 -1.92 -24.18
N LEU A 124 11.65 -2.75 -23.22
CA LEU A 124 12.42 -3.89 -22.71
C LEU A 124 11.96 -5.22 -23.35
N GLU A 125 10.89 -5.22 -24.14
CA GLU A 125 10.37 -6.41 -24.82
C GLU A 125 11.18 -6.76 -26.07
N GLY A 126 11.17 -8.04 -26.48
CA GLY A 126 11.82 -8.50 -27.72
C GLY A 126 13.27 -8.95 -27.58
N TYR A 127 13.80 -9.04 -26.36
CA TYR A 127 15.14 -9.57 -26.06
C TYR A 127 15.05 -10.88 -25.27
N ASP A 128 16.06 -11.76 -25.39
CA ASP A 128 16.08 -13.07 -24.71
C ASP A 128 15.89 -12.97 -23.20
N ASN A 129 16.45 -11.93 -22.57
CA ASN A 129 16.37 -11.69 -21.11
C ASN A 129 15.32 -10.63 -20.71
N SER A 130 14.41 -10.29 -21.62
CA SER A 130 13.38 -9.25 -21.41
C SER A 130 12.56 -9.50 -20.15
N GLU A 131 12.10 -10.73 -19.91
CA GLU A 131 11.27 -11.07 -18.75
C GLU A 131 11.97 -10.76 -17.42
N LEU A 132 13.24 -11.14 -17.27
CA LEU A 132 14.02 -10.91 -16.06
C LEU A 132 14.19 -9.41 -15.77
N ILE A 133 14.50 -8.64 -16.81
CA ILE A 133 14.71 -7.18 -16.69
C ILE A 133 13.38 -6.49 -16.38
N ILE A 134 12.30 -6.87 -17.04
CA ILE A 134 10.95 -6.33 -16.81
C ILE A 134 10.50 -6.61 -15.38
N ASN A 135 10.67 -7.83 -14.89
CA ASN A 135 10.29 -8.21 -13.53
C ASN A 135 11.11 -7.47 -12.47
N THR A 136 12.43 -7.37 -12.69
CA THR A 136 13.32 -6.61 -11.80
C THR A 136 12.95 -5.12 -11.76
N SER A 137 12.66 -4.54 -12.93
CA SER A 137 12.24 -3.13 -13.06
C SER A 137 10.90 -2.87 -12.37
N LYS A 138 9.91 -3.76 -12.54
CA LYS A 138 8.62 -3.70 -11.84
C LYS A 138 8.78 -3.70 -10.32
N ARG A 139 9.66 -4.58 -9.80
CA ARG A 139 9.92 -4.67 -8.37
C ARG A 139 10.58 -3.41 -7.83
N LEU A 140 11.59 -2.89 -8.53
CA LEU A 140 12.25 -1.62 -8.19
C LEU A 140 11.27 -0.44 -8.14
N ASP A 141 10.35 -0.37 -9.10
CA ASP A 141 9.32 0.65 -9.17
C ASP A 141 8.36 0.59 -7.97
N ILE A 142 7.88 -0.61 -7.62
CA ILE A 142 7.05 -0.85 -6.43
C ILE A 142 7.81 -0.47 -5.16
N LEU A 143 9.04 -0.95 -5.02
CA LEU A 143 9.90 -0.71 -3.86
C LEU A 143 10.15 0.79 -3.65
N THR A 144 10.46 1.51 -4.73
CA THR A 144 10.69 2.97 -4.70
C THR A 144 9.46 3.71 -4.19
N LYS A 145 8.27 3.33 -4.67
CA LYS A 145 7.02 3.93 -4.19
C LYS A 145 6.76 3.63 -2.72
N GLN A 146 6.98 2.39 -2.30
CA GLN A 146 6.84 2.00 -0.90
C GLN A 146 7.79 2.78 0.00
N LEU A 147 9.03 3.03 -0.43
CA LEU A 147 10.00 3.86 0.30
C LEU A 147 9.53 5.31 0.44
N VAL A 148 8.98 5.92 -0.61
CA VAL A 148 8.43 7.28 -0.54
C VAL A 148 7.27 7.37 0.45
N LEU A 149 6.36 6.39 0.43
CA LEU A 149 5.26 6.32 1.40
C LEU A 149 5.78 6.12 2.83
N GLN A 150 6.78 5.26 3.01
CA GLN A 150 7.38 5.02 4.32
C GLN A 150 8.10 6.26 4.86
N SER A 151 8.81 7.01 4.01
CA SER A 151 9.45 8.28 4.40
C SER A 151 8.42 9.27 4.92
N ARG A 152 7.31 9.48 4.17
CA ARG A 152 6.23 10.38 4.60
C ARG A 152 5.57 9.92 5.90
N SER A 153 5.47 8.61 6.10
CA SER A 153 4.96 8.03 7.35
C SER A 153 5.86 8.42 8.53
N LEU A 154 7.18 8.31 8.37
CA LEU A 154 8.13 8.68 9.41
C LEU A 154 8.09 10.19 9.72
N ASP A 155 7.92 11.05 8.71
CA ASP A 155 7.72 12.49 8.91
C ASP A 155 6.45 12.78 9.74
N GLU A 156 5.37 12.03 9.50
CA GLU A 156 4.14 12.12 10.30
C GLU A 156 4.40 11.70 11.75
N ILE A 157 5.11 10.58 11.97
CA ILE A 157 5.46 10.11 13.31
C ILE A 157 6.34 11.12 14.05
N GLU A 158 7.32 11.73 13.38
CA GLU A 158 8.16 12.77 13.95
C GLU A 158 7.32 13.99 14.38
N TYR A 159 6.39 14.43 13.52
CA TYR A 159 5.46 15.50 13.88
C TYR A 159 4.63 15.15 15.12
N LEU A 160 4.10 13.93 15.20
CA LEU A 160 3.33 13.46 16.37
C LEU A 160 4.19 13.39 17.63
N ALA A 161 5.45 12.97 17.52
CA ALA A 161 6.39 12.92 18.62
C ALA A 161 6.68 14.32 19.19
N ASN A 162 6.96 15.29 18.30
CA ASN A 162 7.26 16.66 18.69
C ASN A 162 6.03 17.37 19.31
N ASN A 163 4.82 16.98 18.94
CA ASN A 163 3.57 17.57 19.42
C ASN A 163 2.83 16.68 20.43
N LYS A 164 3.54 15.78 21.13
CA LYS A 164 2.90 14.80 22.04
C LYS A 164 2.04 15.45 23.12
N VAL A 165 2.44 16.60 23.67
CA VAL A 165 1.65 17.33 24.67
C VAL A 165 0.32 17.79 24.08
N ASP A 166 0.34 18.36 22.87
CA ASP A 166 -0.88 18.79 22.18
C ASP A 166 -1.78 17.61 21.81
N LEU A 167 -1.20 16.46 21.44
CA LEU A 167 -1.94 15.22 21.24
C LEU A 167 -2.66 14.78 22.52
N LEU A 168 -1.93 14.73 23.65
CA LEU A 168 -2.51 14.34 24.94
C LEU A 168 -3.64 15.27 25.39
N ASP A 169 -3.55 16.56 25.09
CA ASP A 169 -4.63 17.52 25.34
C ASP A 169 -5.82 17.36 24.39
N ALA A 170 -5.57 16.97 23.14
CA ALA A 170 -6.58 16.76 22.11
C ALA A 170 -7.43 15.49 22.33
N ILE A 171 -6.84 14.43 22.90
CA ILE A 171 -7.54 13.16 23.12
C ILE A 171 -8.82 13.39 23.97
N PRO A 172 -10.00 12.90 23.57
CA PRO A 172 -11.24 13.14 24.30
C PRO A 172 -11.40 12.31 25.60
N SER A 173 -10.54 12.53 26.60
CA SER A 173 -10.34 11.59 27.72
C SER A 173 -11.28 11.73 28.93
N ILE A 174 -12.13 12.75 29.01
CA ILE A 174 -13.10 12.91 30.10
C ILE A 174 -14.52 12.55 29.66
N GLN A 175 -15.39 12.20 30.61
CA GLN A 175 -16.82 12.15 30.33
C GLN A 175 -17.37 13.57 30.06
N PRO A 176 -18.30 13.73 29.10
CA PRO A 176 -18.89 15.02 28.76
C PRO A 176 -19.91 15.53 29.79
N ILE A 177 -20.33 14.69 30.74
CA ILE A 177 -21.21 15.03 31.87
C ILE A 177 -20.57 14.47 33.14
N ARG A 178 -20.72 15.16 34.27
CA ARG A 178 -20.19 14.70 35.57
C ARG A 178 -21.06 13.56 36.11
N ASN A 179 -20.44 12.57 36.75
CA ASN A 179 -21.13 11.42 37.35
C ASN A 179 -22.30 11.82 38.26
N LYS A 180 -22.12 12.87 39.08
CA LYS A 180 -23.15 13.37 40.01
C LYS A 180 -24.41 13.93 39.34
N ASP A 181 -24.32 14.32 38.06
CA ASP A 181 -25.43 14.94 37.31
C ASP A 181 -26.19 13.90 36.46
N LEU A 182 -25.76 12.63 36.49
CA LEU A 182 -26.40 11.53 35.77
C LEU A 182 -27.61 11.00 36.56
N LYS A 183 -28.75 10.85 35.89
CA LYS A 183 -29.96 10.21 36.46
C LYS A 183 -29.93 8.69 36.35
N ARG A 184 -29.35 8.19 35.26
CA ARG A 184 -29.10 6.78 35.00
C ARG A 184 -27.81 6.68 34.19
N LEU A 185 -27.01 5.66 34.47
CA LEU A 185 -25.76 5.39 33.76
C LEU A 185 -26.06 5.05 32.28
N ALA A 186 -25.12 5.41 31.41
CA ALA A 186 -25.33 5.68 29.99
C ALA A 186 -25.72 4.46 29.13
N SER A 187 -26.46 4.66 28.03
CA SER A 187 -26.64 3.61 26.99
C SER A 187 -25.39 3.57 26.10
N GLY A 188 -24.75 2.41 26.01
CA GLY A 188 -23.46 2.22 25.35
C GLY A 188 -23.49 2.15 23.82
N TYR A 189 -22.30 2.14 23.24
CA TYR A 189 -22.05 1.89 21.81
C TYR A 189 -22.34 0.42 21.45
N GLY A 190 -22.98 0.18 20.30
CA GLY A 190 -23.27 -1.18 19.82
C GLY A 190 -24.71 -1.38 19.34
N TYR A 191 -25.09 -2.62 19.01
CA TYR A 191 -26.46 -2.94 18.61
C TYR A 191 -27.43 -2.85 19.78
N ARG A 192 -28.46 -2.00 19.66
CA ARG A 192 -29.47 -1.75 20.69
C ARG A 192 -30.86 -1.67 20.06
N ILE A 193 -31.91 -1.78 20.86
CA ILE A 193 -33.29 -1.61 20.38
C ILE A 193 -33.54 -0.11 20.18
N ASP A 194 -33.88 0.29 18.96
CA ASP A 194 -34.23 1.67 18.63
C ASP A 194 -35.57 2.05 19.31
N PRO A 195 -35.63 3.17 20.06
CA PRO A 195 -36.76 3.49 20.91
C PRO A 195 -38.07 3.74 20.15
N PHE A 196 -38.00 4.14 18.88
CA PHE A 196 -39.17 4.53 18.08
C PHE A 196 -39.62 3.43 17.13
N THR A 197 -38.68 2.65 16.58
CA THR A 197 -38.98 1.57 15.62
C THR A 197 -39.03 0.19 16.25
N LYS A 198 -38.54 0.05 17.49
CA LYS A 198 -38.44 -1.22 18.25
C LYS A 198 -37.64 -2.32 17.54
N LYS A 199 -36.76 -1.93 16.61
CA LYS A 199 -35.87 -2.85 15.88
C LYS A 199 -34.42 -2.71 16.35
N PRO A 200 -33.60 -3.77 16.25
CA PRO A 200 -32.16 -3.67 16.48
C PRO A 200 -31.52 -2.67 15.52
N ARG A 201 -30.71 -1.75 16.06
CA ARG A 201 -29.98 -0.73 15.31
C ARG A 201 -28.62 -0.50 15.95
N MET A 202 -27.60 -0.25 15.13
CA MET A 202 -26.27 0.11 15.61
C MET A 202 -26.27 1.54 16.17
N HIS A 203 -26.12 1.67 17.49
CA HIS A 203 -25.90 2.93 18.20
C HIS A 203 -24.42 3.30 18.12
N LYS A 204 -24.10 4.42 17.47
CA LYS A 204 -22.71 4.81 17.12
C LYS A 204 -22.09 5.79 18.11
N GLY A 205 -22.63 5.86 19.32
CA GLY A 205 -22.23 6.78 20.37
C GLY A 205 -22.57 6.23 21.75
N MET A 206 -22.68 7.13 22.73
CA MET A 206 -23.07 6.83 24.10
C MET A 206 -24.05 7.89 24.61
N ASP A 207 -25.14 7.44 25.23
CA ASP A 207 -26.23 8.33 25.69
C ASP A 207 -26.19 8.55 27.19
N PHE A 208 -25.94 9.78 27.62
CA PHE A 208 -25.91 10.16 29.03
C PHE A 208 -27.24 10.76 29.47
N THR A 209 -27.99 10.04 30.31
CA THR A 209 -29.26 10.54 30.84
C THR A 209 -29.02 11.58 31.94
N ALA A 210 -29.47 12.81 31.72
CA ALA A 210 -29.32 13.91 32.66
C ALA A 210 -30.50 14.89 32.55
N SER A 211 -30.71 15.72 33.58
CA SER A 211 -31.74 16.77 33.50
C SER A 211 -31.47 17.75 32.36
N SER A 212 -32.54 18.27 31.74
CA SER A 212 -32.40 19.39 30.81
C SER A 212 -31.73 20.58 31.52
N GLY A 213 -30.76 21.22 30.86
CA GLY A 213 -29.95 22.27 31.45
C GLY A 213 -28.67 21.80 32.16
N THR A 214 -28.43 20.49 32.31
CA THR A 214 -27.15 19.99 32.82
C THR A 214 -25.99 20.45 31.92
N PRO A 215 -24.89 21.00 32.48
CA PRO A 215 -23.74 21.43 31.69
C PRO A 215 -23.07 20.27 30.94
N ILE A 216 -22.69 20.52 29.68
CA ILE A 216 -21.93 19.61 28.83
C ILE A 216 -20.52 20.16 28.68
N PHE A 217 -19.52 19.30 28.86
CA PHE A 217 -18.10 19.65 28.83
C PHE A 217 -17.42 19.18 27.54
N ALA A 218 -16.51 20.00 27.01
CA ALA A 218 -15.58 19.58 25.97
C ALA A 218 -14.66 18.48 26.51
N THR A 219 -14.60 17.35 25.81
CA THR A 219 -13.87 16.16 26.28
C THR A 219 -12.37 16.21 25.96
N GLY A 220 -11.96 17.12 25.08
CA GLY A 220 -10.58 17.41 24.72
C GLY A 220 -10.40 18.86 24.25
N LYS A 221 -9.15 19.31 24.13
CA LYS A 221 -8.78 20.59 23.52
C LYS A 221 -9.12 20.57 22.02
N GLY A 222 -9.67 21.65 21.48
CA GLY A 222 -9.99 21.69 20.06
C GLY A 222 -10.64 22.99 19.59
N ILE A 223 -11.16 22.96 18.36
CA ILE A 223 -11.86 24.06 17.71
C ILE A 223 -13.28 23.60 17.37
N VAL A 224 -14.28 24.41 17.71
CA VAL A 224 -15.68 24.12 17.39
C VAL A 224 -15.88 24.17 15.87
N LYS A 225 -15.98 23.01 15.24
CA LYS A 225 -16.21 22.85 13.80
C LYS A 225 -17.63 23.25 13.40
N ARG A 226 -18.60 22.86 14.23
CA ARG A 226 -20.04 23.19 14.06
C ARG A 226 -20.71 23.38 15.41
N ALA A 227 -21.67 24.30 15.44
CA ALA A 227 -22.66 24.45 16.48
C ALA A 227 -23.96 24.86 15.78
N ASP A 228 -24.71 23.86 15.31
CA ASP A 228 -25.90 24.06 14.48
C ASP A 228 -26.94 22.94 14.74
N ASN A 229 -28.08 23.01 14.06
CA ASN A 229 -29.18 22.05 14.18
C ASN A 229 -29.60 21.46 12.83
N ARG A 230 -28.69 21.49 11.83
CA ARG A 230 -29.02 21.12 10.45
C ARG A 230 -28.88 19.63 10.17
N ALA A 231 -28.18 18.90 11.05
CA ALA A 231 -28.01 17.46 10.90
C ALA A 231 -29.27 16.74 11.37
N SER A 232 -29.82 15.88 10.50
CA SER A 232 -31.00 15.08 10.82
C SER A 232 -30.76 14.15 12.02
N GLY A 233 -31.78 13.94 12.83
CA GLY A 233 -31.73 13.11 14.05
C GLY A 233 -31.14 13.81 15.27
N TYR A 234 -29.96 14.43 15.14
CA TYR A 234 -29.18 14.96 16.27
C TYR A 234 -29.78 16.19 16.97
N GLY A 235 -30.71 16.90 16.33
CA GLY A 235 -31.21 18.17 16.84
C GLY A 235 -30.08 19.21 16.96
N LYS A 236 -30.12 20.02 18.03
CA LYS A 236 -29.03 20.96 18.31
C LYS A 236 -27.78 20.16 18.70
N HIS A 237 -26.71 20.35 17.96
CA HIS A 237 -25.48 19.60 18.20
C HIS A 237 -24.22 20.46 18.02
N ILE A 238 -23.14 20.02 18.68
CA ILE A 238 -21.80 20.60 18.58
C ILE A 238 -20.87 19.53 18.02
N ARG A 239 -19.97 19.93 17.14
CA ARG A 239 -18.81 19.12 16.74
C ARG A 239 -17.54 19.86 17.04
N ILE A 240 -16.62 19.24 17.78
CA ILE A 240 -15.30 19.81 18.07
C ILE A 240 -14.26 19.01 17.30
N ASP A 241 -13.44 19.72 16.55
CA ASP A 241 -12.26 19.17 15.88
C ASP A 241 -11.06 19.34 16.82
N HIS A 242 -10.53 18.22 17.30
CA HIS A 242 -9.42 18.21 18.26
C HIS A 242 -8.05 18.20 17.56
N GLY A 243 -8.03 18.08 16.23
CA GLY A 243 -6.81 17.75 15.49
C GLY A 243 -6.46 16.27 15.62
N PHE A 244 -5.34 15.86 15.01
CA PHE A 244 -4.85 14.48 15.06
C PHE A 244 -5.89 13.41 14.66
N GLY A 245 -6.86 13.78 13.79
CA GLY A 245 -7.94 12.88 13.36
C GLY A 245 -9.13 12.76 14.31
N TYR A 246 -9.09 13.39 15.49
CA TYR A 246 -10.14 13.30 16.50
C TYR A 246 -11.24 14.36 16.30
N VAL A 247 -12.48 13.91 16.28
CA VAL A 247 -13.67 14.77 16.31
C VAL A 247 -14.66 14.22 17.34
N SER A 248 -15.18 15.07 18.22
CA SER A 248 -16.27 14.72 19.12
C SER A 248 -17.59 15.33 18.66
N LEU A 249 -18.69 14.63 18.88
CA LEU A 249 -20.05 15.09 18.61
C LEU A 249 -20.89 15.06 19.88
N TYR A 250 -21.64 16.14 20.12
CA TYR A 250 -22.55 16.30 21.25
C TYR A 250 -23.93 16.65 20.71
N ALA A 251 -24.95 15.85 20.95
CA ALA A 251 -26.28 15.98 20.37
C ALA A 251 -27.40 16.15 21.41
N HIS A 252 -28.59 16.48 20.90
CA HIS A 252 -29.82 16.71 21.66
C HIS A 252 -29.76 17.90 22.63
N LEU A 253 -28.88 18.87 22.40
CA LEU A 253 -28.69 20.03 23.27
C LEU A 253 -29.96 20.86 23.42
N SER A 254 -30.11 21.53 24.56
CA SER A 254 -31.11 22.60 24.76
C SER A 254 -30.59 23.95 24.28
N LYS A 255 -29.32 24.26 24.60
CA LYS A 255 -28.65 25.53 24.32
C LYS A 255 -27.15 25.34 24.06
N TYR A 256 -26.59 26.16 23.16
CA TYR A 256 -25.16 26.27 22.93
C TYR A 256 -24.52 27.28 23.89
N ASN A 257 -23.29 27.00 24.33
CA ASN A 257 -22.44 27.96 25.06
C ASN A 257 -21.20 28.37 24.25
N VAL A 258 -21.11 27.92 23.00
CA VAL A 258 -19.99 28.15 22.09
C VAL A 258 -20.47 28.45 20.67
N LYS A 259 -19.58 29.00 19.86
CA LYS A 259 -19.81 29.28 18.43
C LYS A 259 -18.78 28.60 17.53
N ARG A 260 -19.11 28.41 16.25
CA ARG A 260 -18.18 27.90 15.23
C ARG A 260 -16.88 28.72 15.22
N GLY A 261 -15.74 28.04 15.16
CA GLY A 261 -14.40 28.62 15.17
C GLY A 261 -13.84 28.91 16.56
N GLN A 262 -14.64 28.79 17.62
CA GLN A 262 -14.16 29.00 18.99
C GLN A 262 -13.20 27.89 19.41
N LYS A 263 -12.06 28.27 19.99
CA LYS A 263 -11.14 27.34 20.67
C LYS A 263 -11.71 26.99 22.04
N VAL A 264 -11.64 25.71 22.38
CA VAL A 264 -12.08 25.17 23.67
C VAL A 264 -10.98 24.29 24.25
N LYS A 265 -10.89 24.28 25.57
CA LYS A 265 -10.03 23.38 26.34
C LYS A 265 -10.87 22.23 26.88
N ARG A 266 -10.19 21.13 27.23
CA ARG A 266 -10.82 20.04 27.97
C ARG A 266 -11.45 20.59 29.25
N GLY A 267 -12.71 20.25 29.50
CA GLY A 267 -13.48 20.70 30.67
C GLY A 267 -14.19 22.04 30.50
N ASP A 268 -14.09 22.71 29.35
CA ASP A 268 -14.89 23.91 29.08
C ASP A 268 -16.37 23.55 28.91
N ILE A 269 -17.28 24.38 29.44
CA ILE A 269 -18.72 24.20 29.23
C ILE A 269 -19.07 24.64 27.81
N ILE A 270 -19.53 23.69 26.98
CA ILE A 270 -19.83 23.93 25.57
C ILE A 270 -21.32 24.06 25.28
N GLY A 271 -22.18 23.59 26.17
CA GLY A 271 -23.61 23.64 25.99
C GLY A 271 -24.33 22.98 27.16
N PHE A 272 -25.62 22.72 26.96
CA PHE A 272 -26.48 22.19 28.00
C PHE A 272 -27.36 21.06 27.44
N VAL A 273 -27.55 20.03 28.24
CA VAL A 273 -28.41 18.87 27.93
C VAL A 273 -29.81 19.35 27.59
N GLY A 274 -30.45 18.68 26.64
CA GLY A 274 -31.81 18.97 26.22
C GLY A 274 -32.52 17.71 25.75
N ASN A 275 -33.52 17.92 24.91
CA ASN A 275 -34.34 16.87 24.29
C ASN A 275 -34.70 17.25 22.85
N SER A 276 -33.75 17.86 22.12
CA SER A 276 -33.99 18.34 20.76
C SER A 276 -33.70 17.28 19.71
N GLY A 277 -34.35 17.35 18.54
CA GLY A 277 -34.21 16.33 17.50
C GLY A 277 -35.00 15.07 17.81
N ARG A 278 -34.49 13.92 17.37
CA ARG A 278 -35.10 12.62 17.62
C ARG A 278 -34.56 12.07 18.93
N SER A 279 -35.30 12.26 20.02
CA SER A 279 -34.87 11.90 21.37
C SER A 279 -36.08 11.46 22.20
N ALA A 280 -35.96 10.38 22.95
CA ALA A 280 -37.01 9.81 23.79
C ALA A 280 -37.18 10.53 25.13
N GLY A 281 -36.19 11.32 25.55
CA GLY A 281 -36.22 12.10 26.79
C GLY A 281 -34.91 12.86 27.02
N PRO A 282 -34.80 13.70 28.06
CA PRO A 282 -33.61 14.51 28.28
C PRO A 282 -32.33 13.69 28.45
N HIS A 283 -31.41 13.82 27.50
CA HIS A 283 -30.11 13.15 27.49
C HIS A 283 -29.11 13.84 26.56
N LEU A 284 -27.84 13.44 26.65
CA LEU A 284 -26.79 13.80 25.71
C LEU A 284 -26.38 12.57 24.91
N HIS A 285 -26.50 12.64 23.60
CA HIS A 285 -25.85 11.68 22.70
C HIS A 285 -24.42 12.15 22.40
N TYR A 286 -23.43 11.29 22.64
CA TYR A 286 -22.01 11.60 22.50
C TYR A 286 -21.31 10.60 21.58
N GLU A 287 -20.57 11.10 20.57
CA GLU A 287 -19.77 10.26 19.68
C GLU A 287 -18.31 10.72 19.67
N ILE A 288 -17.40 9.75 19.49
CA ILE A 288 -16.01 10.01 19.12
C ILE A 288 -15.80 9.47 17.72
N ILE A 289 -15.21 10.30 16.87
CA ILE A 289 -14.84 9.98 15.49
C ILE A 289 -13.32 10.10 15.38
N LYS A 290 -12.66 9.04 14.93
CA LYS A 290 -11.23 9.00 14.64
C LYS A 290 -11.03 8.67 13.16
N ASP A 291 -10.35 9.55 12.44
CA ASP A 291 -10.03 9.38 11.01
C ASP A 291 -11.27 9.02 10.15
N GLY A 292 -12.41 9.63 10.48
CA GLY A 292 -13.69 9.42 9.79
C GLY A 292 -14.53 8.25 10.30
N SER A 293 -13.99 7.39 11.16
CA SER A 293 -14.69 6.24 11.74
C SER A 293 -15.20 6.54 13.14
N LYS A 294 -16.46 6.18 13.43
CA LYS A 294 -17.03 6.29 14.78
C LYS A 294 -16.53 5.12 15.63
N ILE A 295 -16.04 5.44 16.83
CA ILE A 295 -15.45 4.47 17.75
C ILE A 295 -16.14 4.55 19.11
N ASN A 296 -16.02 3.49 19.90
CA ASN A 296 -16.67 3.40 21.20
C ASN A 296 -16.10 4.46 22.17
N PRO A 297 -16.90 5.44 22.64
CA PRO A 297 -16.43 6.47 23.55
C PRO A 297 -15.93 5.94 24.90
N LEU A 298 -16.37 4.75 25.29
CA LEU A 298 -15.95 4.06 26.52
C LEU A 298 -14.43 3.90 26.62
N ASN A 299 -13.77 3.70 25.48
CA ASN A 299 -12.33 3.49 25.36
C ASN A 299 -11.52 4.78 25.56
N PHE A 300 -12.05 5.80 26.22
CA PHE A 300 -11.34 7.05 26.46
C PHE A 300 -11.39 7.49 27.94
N TYR A 301 -12.17 6.83 28.79
CA TYR A 301 -12.39 7.29 30.17
C TYR A 301 -11.42 6.70 31.22
N TYR A 302 -10.53 5.78 30.83
CA TYR A 302 -9.67 4.98 31.73
C TYR A 302 -8.67 5.77 32.59
N GLY A 303 -8.46 7.07 32.33
CA GLY A 303 -7.57 7.92 33.14
C GLY A 303 -8.28 8.83 34.14
N ASN A 304 -9.61 8.98 34.06
CA ASN A 304 -10.38 9.95 34.85
C ASN A 304 -11.38 9.31 35.81
N LEU A 305 -11.53 7.99 35.78
CA LEU A 305 -12.41 7.23 36.65
C LEU A 305 -11.58 6.31 37.53
N THR A 306 -12.03 6.11 38.77
CA THR A 306 -11.53 5.02 39.59
C THR A 306 -11.88 3.67 38.95
N SER A 307 -11.12 2.61 39.25
CA SER A 307 -11.39 1.27 38.69
C SER A 307 -12.84 0.83 38.93
N GLU A 308 -13.38 1.11 40.12
CA GLU A 308 -14.77 0.77 40.46
C GLU A 308 -15.79 1.56 39.63
N GLU A 309 -15.56 2.86 39.39
CA GLU A 309 -16.42 3.67 38.53
C GLU A 309 -16.34 3.22 37.06
N PHE A 310 -15.15 2.84 36.59
CA PHE A 310 -14.96 2.33 35.24
C PHE A 310 -15.68 0.98 35.04
N ASP A 311 -15.55 0.05 35.98
CA ASP A 311 -16.22 -1.25 35.92
C ASP A 311 -17.75 -1.10 35.94
N LYS A 312 -18.28 -0.19 36.78
CA LYS A 312 -19.70 0.16 36.78
C LYS A 312 -20.15 0.68 35.41
N LEU A 313 -19.36 1.57 34.82
CA LEU A 313 -19.69 2.18 33.53
C LEU A 313 -19.60 1.14 32.38
N LEU A 314 -18.59 0.27 32.40
CA LEU A 314 -18.40 -0.83 31.45
C LEU A 314 -19.56 -1.83 31.49
N ASN A 315 -19.94 -2.29 32.69
CA ASN A 315 -21.04 -3.23 32.87
C ASN A 315 -22.35 -2.68 32.29
N ILE A 316 -22.61 -1.39 32.47
CA ILE A 316 -23.87 -0.76 32.04
C ILE A 316 -23.85 -0.43 30.55
N ALA A 317 -22.70 0.02 30.02
CA ALA A 317 -22.54 0.23 28.59
C ALA A 317 -22.74 -1.07 27.78
N ASN A 318 -22.32 -2.21 28.35
CA ASN A 318 -22.44 -3.54 27.73
C ASN A 318 -23.81 -4.21 27.93
N GLN A 319 -24.64 -3.74 28.87
CA GLN A 319 -25.99 -4.26 29.01
C GLN A 319 -26.82 -3.96 27.75
N GLU A 320 -27.48 -4.99 27.21
CA GLU A 320 -28.45 -4.81 26.15
C GLU A 320 -29.64 -4.01 26.69
N ASN A 321 -29.72 -2.77 26.25
CA ASN A 321 -30.78 -1.84 26.61
C ASN A 321 -31.34 -1.14 25.36
N GLN A 322 -32.35 -0.31 25.58
CA GLN A 322 -32.91 0.56 24.56
C GLN A 322 -32.10 1.86 24.50
N SER A 323 -31.72 2.32 23.29
CA SER A 323 -31.10 3.64 23.13
C SER A 323 -32.10 4.77 23.44
N LEU A 324 -31.61 6.02 23.54
CA LEU A 324 -32.47 7.17 23.77
C LEU A 324 -32.79 7.97 22.49
N ASP A 325 -32.22 7.62 21.34
CA ASP A 325 -32.42 8.25 20.03
C ASP A 325 -32.63 7.27 18.85
#